data_AF-A0A965XY01-F1
#
_entry.id   AF-A0A965XY01-F1
#
_cell.length_a   1.000
_cell.length_b   1.000
_cell.length_c   1.000
_cell.angle_alpha   90.00
_cell.angle_beta   90.00
_cell.angle_gamma   90.00
#
_symmetry.space_group_name_H-M   'P 1'
#
loop_
_entity.id
_entity.type
_entity.pdbx_description
1 polymer ?
#
loop_
_entity_poly.entity_id
_entity_poly.type
_entity_poly.pdbx_seq_one_letter_code
_entity_poly.pdbx_strand_id
1 'polypeptide(L)'
;MNWQAIIDQIEPIQGEAVPALLSARDREKAVYLYNKSLQQIHQGSDDIAQISLRRLIADYPEFGQASLLAGLLMARDGNLDNATSYLTRAISQGHLPSRAENLAETSLEEVERLKADGPVDIDRPDDQPEPVGSALNAATLLQKSRPPAKVRLASDREVQKVLQEGEISDQATFVKEARDPVELIRTLVPIVLIVLVSGLLIFAAIRWLPPLFRNTDQSEDRQRLEWLVSRLETMAANDPDIEQILSDYQQRFPDESVPADPIETTVPVQTTPPETTSPPTATPAPTSTPAPTPSPTPDPAQISLAEAAEWLQTARNETGSLEAQADALLEARTLLQDLPDDLTLPSSDVNAATLRREVEDALAPITDDVVDLYREQGRVLFNQADYEASLPYYLKAFELDPDNYRGGVAYYCGRNYQELGLFAQARPY
;
A
#
# COMPACT_ATOMS: atom_id res chain seq x y z
N MET A 1 12.14 17.50 -35.00
CA MET A 1 10.71 17.13 -35.10
C MET A 1 9.95 17.73 -33.93
N ASN A 2 8.70 18.20 -34.10
CA ASN A 2 7.89 18.66 -32.96
C ASN A 2 7.13 17.48 -32.37
N TRP A 3 7.70 16.84 -31.35
CA TRP A 3 7.16 15.63 -30.73
C TRP A 3 5.79 15.86 -30.09
N GLN A 4 5.57 17.01 -29.46
CA GLN A 4 4.28 17.32 -28.82
C GLN A 4 3.17 17.41 -29.85
N ALA A 5 3.40 18.11 -30.96
CA ALA A 5 2.41 18.22 -32.03
C ALA A 5 2.04 16.89 -32.67
N ILE A 6 2.94 15.89 -32.61
CA ILE A 6 2.69 14.54 -33.10
C ILE A 6 1.85 13.76 -32.10
N ILE A 7 2.19 13.84 -30.81
CA ILE A 7 1.44 13.21 -29.73
C ILE A 7 0.00 13.73 -29.72
N ASP A 8 -0.20 15.04 -29.89
CA ASP A 8 -1.53 15.66 -29.93
C ASP A 8 -2.40 15.19 -31.12
N GLN A 9 -1.78 14.62 -32.17
CA GLN A 9 -2.48 14.05 -33.32
C GLN A 9 -2.87 12.58 -33.13
N ILE A 10 -2.45 11.95 -32.02
CA ILE A 10 -2.80 10.56 -31.72
C ILE A 10 -4.21 10.54 -31.16
N GLU A 11 -5.09 9.80 -31.84
CA GLU A 11 -6.49 9.67 -31.46
C GLU A 11 -6.69 8.48 -30.49
N PRO A 12 -7.69 8.55 -29.59
CA PRO A 12 -8.10 7.40 -28.79
C PRO A 12 -8.49 6.23 -29.68
N ILE A 13 -8.06 5.03 -29.29
CA ILE A 13 -8.36 3.80 -30.05
C ILE A 13 -9.66 3.15 -29.58
N GLN A 14 -10.29 2.41 -30.49
CA GLN A 14 -11.44 1.56 -30.19
C GLN A 14 -11.04 0.07 -30.14
N GLY A 15 -11.90 -0.77 -29.55
CA GLY A 15 -11.62 -2.19 -29.26
C GLY A 15 -11.17 -3.06 -30.43
N GLU A 16 -11.48 -2.68 -31.67
CA GLU A 16 -11.08 -3.41 -32.89
C GLU A 16 -9.61 -3.19 -33.30
N ALA A 17 -8.95 -2.15 -32.79
CA ALA A 17 -7.59 -1.78 -33.17
C ALA A 17 -6.50 -2.54 -32.38
N VAL A 18 -6.89 -3.39 -31.43
CA VAL A 18 -6.00 -4.15 -30.55
C VAL A 18 -5.79 -5.55 -31.13
N PRO A 19 -4.56 -6.14 -31.04
CA PRO A 19 -4.27 -7.45 -31.62
C PRO A 19 -5.32 -8.50 -31.26
N ALA A 20 -5.70 -9.32 -32.26
CA ALA A 20 -6.71 -10.37 -32.11
C ALA A 20 -6.31 -11.47 -31.12
N LEU A 21 -5.04 -11.49 -30.69
CA LEU A 21 -4.45 -12.45 -29.77
C LEU A 21 -4.91 -12.28 -28.31
N LEU A 22 -5.53 -11.15 -27.96
CA LEU A 22 -6.02 -10.87 -26.62
C LEU A 22 -7.47 -11.33 -26.41
N SER A 23 -7.81 -11.78 -25.20
CA SER A 23 -9.19 -12.06 -24.82
C SER A 23 -10.06 -10.79 -24.92
N ALA A 24 -11.38 -10.92 -25.10
CA ALA A 24 -12.25 -9.74 -25.24
C ALA A 24 -12.15 -8.79 -24.03
N ARG A 25 -12.09 -9.34 -22.82
CA ARG A 25 -11.93 -8.59 -21.57
C ARG A 25 -10.57 -7.89 -21.48
N ASP A 26 -9.50 -8.57 -21.90
CA ASP A 26 -8.16 -7.98 -21.88
C ASP A 26 -7.99 -6.87 -22.92
N ARG A 27 -8.62 -7.01 -24.10
CA ARG A 27 -8.65 -5.94 -25.11
C ARG A 27 -9.30 -4.69 -24.56
N GLU A 28 -10.48 -4.80 -23.93
CA GLU A 28 -11.17 -3.66 -23.32
C GLU A 28 -10.33 -2.97 -22.26
N LYS A 29 -9.68 -3.76 -21.39
CA LYS A 29 -8.78 -3.23 -20.35
C LYS A 29 -7.56 -2.53 -20.95
N ALA A 30 -6.91 -3.11 -21.96
CA ALA A 30 -5.76 -2.52 -22.62
C ALA A 30 -6.11 -1.20 -23.32
N VAL A 31 -7.25 -1.15 -24.04
CA VAL A 31 -7.78 0.07 -24.67
C VAL A 31 -8.07 1.15 -23.62
N TYR A 32 -8.74 0.78 -22.53
CA TYR A 32 -9.06 1.72 -21.45
C TYR A 32 -7.79 2.34 -20.86
N LEU A 33 -6.79 1.53 -20.53
CA LEU A 33 -5.53 2.00 -19.95
C LEU A 33 -4.73 2.87 -20.94
N TYR A 34 -4.72 2.51 -22.22
CA TYR A 34 -4.10 3.32 -23.27
C TYR A 34 -4.76 4.70 -23.39
N ASN A 35 -6.08 4.73 -23.56
CA ASN A 35 -6.84 5.98 -23.72
C ASN A 35 -6.74 6.86 -22.47
N LYS A 36 -6.73 6.25 -21.29
CA LYS A 36 -6.50 6.96 -20.02
C LYS A 36 -5.10 7.58 -19.97
N SER A 37 -4.07 6.85 -20.41
CA SER A 37 -2.69 7.36 -20.46
C SER A 37 -2.59 8.54 -21.45
N LEU A 38 -3.23 8.44 -22.61
CA LEU A 38 -3.28 9.52 -23.60
C LEU A 38 -3.96 10.79 -23.02
N GLN A 39 -5.06 10.61 -22.27
CA GLN A 39 -5.73 11.71 -21.58
C GLN A 39 -4.82 12.37 -20.53
N GLN A 40 -4.04 11.59 -19.78
CA GLN A 40 -3.10 12.10 -18.79
C GLN A 40 -1.98 12.92 -19.44
N ILE A 41 -1.47 12.50 -20.60
CA ILE A 41 -0.48 13.27 -21.38
C ILE A 41 -1.06 14.63 -21.78
N HIS A 42 -2.28 14.67 -22.29
CA HIS A 42 -2.94 15.94 -22.66
C HIS A 42 -3.23 16.84 -21.45
N GLN A 43 -3.27 16.28 -20.23
CA GLN A 43 -3.40 17.04 -18.98
C GLN A 43 -2.05 17.49 -18.41
N GLY A 44 -0.94 17.19 -19.07
CA GLY A 44 0.43 17.48 -18.60
C GLY A 44 0.89 16.58 -17.45
N SER A 45 0.22 15.44 -17.23
CA SER A 45 0.57 14.44 -16.21
C SER A 45 1.43 13.32 -16.80
N ASP A 46 2.56 13.69 -17.39
CA ASP A 46 3.37 12.79 -18.21
C ASP A 46 4.00 11.64 -17.43
N ASP A 47 4.43 11.88 -16.19
CA ASP A 47 5.04 10.85 -15.32
C ASP A 47 4.05 9.70 -15.04
N ILE A 48 2.79 10.04 -14.78
CA ILE A 48 1.72 9.07 -14.50
C ILE A 48 1.40 8.27 -15.78
N ALA A 49 1.36 8.95 -16.92
CA ALA A 49 1.17 8.30 -18.21
C ALA A 49 2.33 7.34 -18.52
N GLN A 50 3.59 7.73 -18.27
CA GLN A 50 4.75 6.85 -18.46
C GLN A 50 4.69 5.60 -17.59
N ILE A 51 4.31 5.71 -16.32
CA ILE A 51 4.14 4.56 -15.43
C ILE A 51 3.06 3.63 -15.97
N SER A 52 1.91 4.19 -16.37
CA SER A 52 0.77 3.43 -16.88
C SER A 52 1.10 2.72 -18.20
N LEU A 53 1.79 3.40 -19.12
CA LEU A 53 2.23 2.83 -20.38
C LEU A 53 3.28 1.74 -20.20
N ARG A 54 4.25 1.90 -19.28
CA ARG A 54 5.24 0.85 -18.99
C ARG A 54 4.58 -0.41 -18.46
N ARG A 55 3.63 -0.27 -17.53
CA ARG A 55 2.84 -1.40 -17.03
C ARG A 55 2.04 -2.05 -18.16
N LEU A 56 1.38 -1.26 -18.99
CA LEU A 56 0.61 -1.75 -20.13
C LEU A 56 1.48 -2.54 -21.13
N ILE A 57 2.71 -2.09 -21.40
CA ILE A 57 3.67 -2.77 -22.29
C ILE A 57 4.23 -4.06 -21.65
N ALA A 58 4.33 -4.10 -20.31
CA ALA A 58 4.74 -5.30 -19.59
C ALA A 58 3.63 -6.36 -19.58
N ASP A 59 2.39 -5.95 -19.29
CA ASP A 59 1.22 -6.83 -19.24
C ASP A 59 0.79 -7.29 -20.65
N TYR A 60 0.98 -6.44 -21.68
CA TYR A 60 0.58 -6.72 -23.06
C TYR A 60 1.71 -6.41 -24.06
N PRO A 61 2.72 -7.29 -24.18
CA PRO A 61 3.91 -7.05 -25.00
C PRO A 61 3.66 -6.79 -26.49
N GLU A 62 2.60 -7.39 -27.04
CA GLU A 62 2.17 -7.31 -28.44
C GLU A 62 1.45 -6.00 -28.77
N PHE A 63 1.16 -5.16 -27.77
CA PHE A 63 0.38 -3.95 -27.97
C PHE A 63 1.27 -2.81 -28.50
N GLY A 64 1.54 -2.84 -29.80
CA GLY A 64 2.47 -1.94 -30.49
C GLY A 64 2.16 -0.45 -30.30
N GLN A 65 0.89 -0.05 -30.29
CA GLN A 65 0.47 1.35 -30.12
C GLN A 65 0.89 1.93 -28.76
N ALA A 66 0.88 1.12 -27.70
CA ALA A 66 1.37 1.53 -26.39
C ALA A 66 2.88 1.77 -26.41
N SER A 67 3.63 0.90 -27.08
CA SER A 67 5.08 1.06 -27.27
C SER A 67 5.42 2.30 -28.11
N LEU A 68 4.64 2.57 -29.17
CA LEU A 68 4.79 3.78 -29.98
C LEU A 68 4.59 5.05 -29.14
N LEU A 69 3.51 5.13 -28.38
CA LEU A 69 3.22 6.30 -27.55
C LEU A 69 4.30 6.52 -26.48
N ALA A 70 4.76 5.44 -25.84
CA ALA A 70 5.87 5.52 -24.88
C ALA A 70 7.17 6.00 -25.54
N GLY A 71 7.49 5.50 -26.75
CA GLY A 71 8.66 5.92 -27.50
C GLY A 71 8.65 7.41 -27.87
N LEU A 72 7.50 7.91 -28.33
CA LEU A 72 7.32 9.34 -28.62
C LEU A 72 7.46 10.23 -27.39
N LEU A 73 6.94 9.77 -26.25
CA LEU A 73 7.05 10.50 -24.99
C LEU A 73 8.51 10.57 -24.51
N MET A 74 9.25 9.46 -24.59
CA MET A 74 10.68 9.42 -24.28
C MET A 74 11.51 10.30 -25.23
N ALA A 75 11.16 10.35 -26.52
CA ALA A 75 11.82 11.20 -27.50
C ALA A 75 11.62 12.69 -27.20
N ARG A 76 10.39 13.07 -26.80
CA ARG A 76 10.06 14.43 -26.38
C ARG A 76 10.88 14.88 -25.16
N ASP A 77 11.08 13.97 -24.21
CA ASP A 77 11.83 14.25 -22.98
C ASP A 77 13.36 14.21 -23.18
N GLY A 78 13.82 13.96 -24.41
CA GLY A 78 15.24 13.89 -24.77
C GLY A 78 15.92 12.57 -24.39
N ASN A 79 15.17 11.58 -23.91
CA ASN A 79 15.68 10.25 -23.58
C ASN A 79 15.73 9.37 -24.83
N LEU A 80 16.68 9.67 -25.71
CA LEU A 80 16.76 9.07 -27.05
C LEU A 80 17.03 7.56 -27.02
N ASP A 81 17.74 7.03 -26.03
CA ASP A 81 18.02 5.59 -25.92
C ASP A 81 16.77 4.77 -25.59
N ASN A 82 15.98 5.24 -24.63
CA ASN A 82 14.69 4.62 -24.32
C ASN A 82 13.71 4.79 -25.48
N ALA A 83 13.70 5.96 -26.11
CA ALA A 83 12.86 6.22 -27.27
C ALA A 83 13.13 5.20 -28.40
N THR A 84 14.40 5.00 -28.77
CA THR A 84 14.81 3.97 -29.75
C THR A 84 14.26 2.60 -29.36
N SER A 85 14.48 2.17 -28.12
CA SER A 85 14.07 0.84 -27.64
C SER A 85 12.57 0.60 -27.79
N TYR A 86 11.75 1.59 -27.39
CA TYR A 86 10.29 1.49 -27.50
C TYR A 86 9.79 1.58 -28.94
N LEU A 87 10.38 2.44 -29.78
CA LEU A 87 9.99 2.58 -31.19
C LEU A 87 10.34 1.32 -32.00
N THR A 88 11.54 0.76 -31.82
CA THR A 88 11.94 -0.51 -32.44
C THR A 88 11.00 -1.63 -32.00
N ARG A 89 10.63 -1.67 -30.71
CA ARG A 89 9.66 -2.64 -30.21
C ARG A 89 8.31 -2.46 -30.91
N ALA A 90 7.79 -1.23 -31.02
CA ALA A 90 6.52 -0.95 -31.68
C ALA A 90 6.49 -1.47 -33.12
N ILE A 91 7.58 -1.28 -33.88
CA ILE A 91 7.71 -1.75 -35.27
C ILE A 91 7.81 -3.29 -35.32
N SER A 92 8.63 -3.90 -34.44
CA SER A 92 8.89 -5.34 -34.46
C SER A 92 7.66 -6.22 -34.18
N GLN A 93 6.68 -5.71 -33.42
CA GLN A 93 5.50 -6.46 -33.00
C GLN A 93 4.39 -6.50 -34.08
N GLY A 94 4.58 -5.85 -35.24
CA GLY A 94 3.84 -6.12 -36.48
C GLY A 94 2.32 -5.86 -36.49
N HIS A 95 1.74 -5.26 -35.44
CA HIS A 95 0.29 -5.03 -35.31
C HIS A 95 -0.09 -3.55 -35.19
N LEU A 96 0.60 -2.70 -35.93
CA LEU A 96 0.28 -1.27 -36.03
C LEU A 96 -0.61 -1.00 -37.26
N PRO A 97 -1.60 -0.10 -37.17
CA PRO A 97 -2.23 0.48 -38.34
C PRO A 97 -1.17 1.17 -39.22
N SER A 98 -1.29 1.12 -40.54
CA SER A 98 -0.27 1.65 -41.46
C SER A 98 0.13 3.10 -41.19
N ARG A 99 -0.80 3.94 -40.70
CA ARG A 99 -0.48 5.32 -40.28
C ARG A 99 0.46 5.37 -39.07
N ALA A 100 0.24 4.49 -38.09
CA ALA A 100 1.03 4.42 -36.87
C ALA A 100 2.41 3.78 -37.12
N GLU A 101 2.48 2.82 -38.04
CA GLU A 101 3.73 2.20 -38.50
C GLU A 101 4.65 3.23 -39.17
N ASN A 102 4.16 3.95 -40.18
CA ASN A 102 4.91 5.03 -40.83
C ASN A 102 5.37 6.10 -39.82
N LEU A 103 4.53 6.40 -38.82
CA LEU A 103 4.88 7.34 -37.77
C LEU A 103 6.01 6.80 -36.88
N ALA A 104 5.98 5.52 -36.53
CA ALA A 104 7.01 4.86 -35.74
C ALA A 104 8.36 4.88 -36.46
N GLU A 105 8.37 4.53 -37.75
CA GLU A 105 9.58 4.54 -38.59
C GLU A 105 10.17 5.95 -38.72
N THR A 106 9.34 6.93 -39.11
CA THR A 106 9.79 8.33 -39.24
C THR A 106 10.34 8.88 -37.92
N SER A 107 9.71 8.50 -36.80
CA SER A 107 10.15 8.92 -35.47
C SER A 107 11.46 8.26 -35.07
N LEU A 108 11.66 6.99 -35.43
CA LEU A 108 12.89 6.26 -35.15
C LEU A 108 14.06 6.86 -35.94
N GLU A 109 13.89 7.13 -37.24
CA GLU A 109 14.90 7.79 -38.07
C GLU A 109 15.32 9.15 -37.50
N GLU A 110 14.35 9.95 -37.03
CA GLU A 110 14.63 11.25 -36.41
C GLU A 110 15.41 11.09 -35.10
N VAL A 111 15.02 10.14 -34.24
CA VAL A 111 15.72 9.87 -32.99
C VAL A 111 17.16 9.43 -33.28
N GLU A 112 17.38 8.56 -34.26
CA GLU A 112 18.72 8.13 -34.68
C GLU A 112 19.56 9.29 -35.22
N ARG A 113 18.96 10.18 -36.02
CA ARG A 113 19.62 11.41 -36.48
C ARG A 113 20.04 12.29 -35.31
N LEU A 114 19.14 12.53 -34.35
CA LEU A 114 19.44 13.33 -33.16
C LEU A 114 20.55 12.71 -32.29
N LYS A 115 20.62 11.37 -32.23
CA LYS A 115 21.71 10.66 -31.55
C LYS A 115 23.03 10.79 -32.30
N ALA A 116 23.00 10.70 -33.63
CA ALA A 116 24.19 10.80 -34.48
C ALA A 116 24.78 12.21 -34.50
N ASP A 117 23.94 13.25 -34.45
CA ASP A 117 24.39 14.63 -34.44
C ASP A 117 25.11 15.00 -33.13
N GLY A 118 24.80 14.32 -32.02
CA GLY A 118 25.47 14.48 -30.72
C GLY A 118 25.54 15.94 -30.22
N PRO A 119 26.11 16.19 -29.03
CA PRO A 119 26.60 17.53 -28.76
C PRO A 119 27.80 17.77 -29.68
N VAL A 120 27.63 18.63 -30.70
CA VAL A 120 28.74 19.12 -31.52
C VAL A 120 29.82 19.65 -30.57
N ASP A 121 30.93 18.92 -30.49
CA ASP A 121 32.11 19.33 -29.75
C ASP A 121 32.78 20.45 -30.56
N ILE A 122 32.30 21.68 -30.36
CA ILE A 122 32.89 22.90 -30.91
C ILE A 122 34.20 23.19 -30.14
N ASP A 123 35.15 22.25 -30.17
CA ASP A 123 36.52 22.49 -29.70
C ASP A 123 37.54 21.53 -30.35
N ARG A 124 37.28 21.13 -31.60
CA ARG A 124 38.32 20.61 -32.48
C ARG A 124 38.73 21.70 -33.46
N PRO A 125 39.75 22.52 -33.16
CA PRO A 125 40.35 23.36 -34.17
C PRO A 125 41.05 22.48 -35.20
N ASP A 126 40.67 22.80 -36.42
CA ASP A 126 41.06 22.23 -37.70
C ASP A 126 42.58 22.11 -37.89
N ASP A 127 42.94 21.11 -38.68
CA ASP A 127 44.26 20.89 -39.25
C ASP A 127 44.81 22.17 -39.89
N GLN A 128 45.94 22.68 -39.37
CA GLN A 128 46.92 23.38 -40.19
C GLN A 128 48.35 22.99 -39.83
N PRO A 129 49.24 22.94 -40.84
CA PRO A 129 50.48 22.17 -40.82
C PRO A 129 51.60 22.85 -40.03
N GLU A 130 52.46 22.01 -39.45
CA GLU A 130 53.76 22.32 -38.86
C GLU A 130 54.52 23.45 -39.56
N PRO A 131 55.14 24.36 -38.77
CA PRO A 131 56.45 24.86 -39.11
C PRO A 131 57.47 24.62 -38.00
N VAL A 132 58.58 24.07 -38.47
CA VAL A 132 59.86 23.84 -37.81
C VAL A 132 60.38 25.07 -37.05
N GLY A 133 60.70 24.87 -35.76
CA GLY A 133 61.88 25.36 -35.05
C GLY A 133 62.08 26.87 -34.85
N SER A 134 62.21 27.30 -33.59
CA SER A 134 63.47 27.87 -33.05
C SER A 134 63.33 28.37 -31.62
N ALA A 135 64.48 28.38 -30.96
CA ALA A 135 64.70 28.48 -29.52
C ALA A 135 64.57 29.91 -28.93
N LEU A 136 64.46 29.91 -27.59
CA LEU A 136 64.93 30.92 -26.62
C LEU A 136 64.46 32.38 -26.80
N ASN A 137 63.79 32.91 -25.78
CA ASN A 137 64.42 33.88 -24.88
C ASN A 137 63.57 34.20 -23.65
N ALA A 138 64.27 34.24 -22.52
CA ALA A 138 63.78 34.69 -21.24
C ALA A 138 63.93 36.22 -21.11
N ALA A 139 63.04 36.79 -20.29
CA ALA A 139 63.16 38.05 -19.57
C ALA A 139 63.15 39.36 -20.37
N THR A 140 62.04 40.09 -20.28
CA THR A 140 62.05 41.54 -19.96
C THR A 140 60.67 42.01 -19.47
N LEU A 141 60.65 42.43 -18.20
CA LEU A 141 59.99 43.62 -17.63
C LEU A 141 58.50 43.94 -17.93
N LEU A 142 57.67 43.65 -16.91
CA LEU A 142 56.87 44.58 -16.08
C LEU A 142 56.01 45.69 -16.72
N GLN A 143 54.77 45.75 -16.19
CA GLN A 143 53.74 46.80 -16.18
C GLN A 143 52.76 46.86 -17.37
N LYS A 144 51.51 46.43 -17.13
CA LYS A 144 50.37 47.34 -16.88
C LYS A 144 49.12 46.53 -16.53
N SER A 145 48.67 46.67 -15.29
CA SER A 145 47.45 46.09 -14.73
C SER A 145 46.21 46.58 -15.49
N ARG A 146 45.48 45.63 -16.10
CA ARG A 146 44.13 45.77 -16.66
C ARG A 146 43.08 45.29 -15.64
N PRO A 147 41.85 45.80 -15.69
CA PRO A 147 40.82 45.65 -14.65
C PRO A 147 40.34 44.19 -14.49
N PRO A 148 39.72 43.83 -13.35
CA PRO A 148 39.45 42.44 -13.00
C PRO A 148 38.57 41.77 -14.05
N ALA A 149 39.11 40.72 -14.66
CA ALA A 149 38.37 39.79 -15.47
C ALA A 149 37.23 39.22 -14.62
N LYS A 150 36.00 39.28 -15.16
CA LYS A 150 34.85 38.54 -14.65
C LYS A 150 35.32 37.11 -14.37
N VAL A 151 35.26 36.72 -13.10
CA VAL A 151 35.41 35.34 -12.66
C VAL A 151 34.37 34.53 -13.43
N ARG A 152 34.83 33.76 -14.41
CA ARG A 152 34.02 32.71 -15.02
C ARG A 152 33.83 31.68 -13.93
N LEU A 153 32.61 31.60 -13.40
CA LEU A 153 32.15 30.45 -12.64
C LEU A 153 32.50 29.20 -13.46
N ALA A 154 33.11 28.22 -12.80
CA ALA A 154 33.36 26.90 -13.37
C ALA A 154 32.09 26.43 -14.08
N SER A 155 32.21 25.94 -15.32
CA SER A 155 31.03 25.49 -16.05
C SER A 155 30.38 24.34 -15.29
N ASP A 156 29.07 24.16 -15.39
CA ASP A 156 28.35 23.08 -14.68
C ASP A 156 28.98 21.69 -14.94
N ARG A 157 29.68 21.51 -16.07
CA ARG A 157 30.44 20.29 -16.39
C ARG A 157 31.72 20.12 -15.56
N GLU A 158 32.42 21.20 -15.25
CA GLU A 158 33.59 21.16 -14.35
C GLU A 158 33.15 20.93 -12.91
N VAL A 159 32.01 21.52 -12.50
CA VAL A 159 31.40 21.26 -11.19
C VAL A 159 30.98 19.79 -11.07
N GLN A 160 30.36 19.22 -12.10
CA GLN A 160 29.94 17.82 -12.11
C GLN A 160 31.12 16.84 -12.15
N LYS A 161 32.22 17.21 -12.85
CA LYS A 161 33.45 16.41 -12.87
C LYS A 161 34.18 16.43 -11.53
N VAL A 162 34.20 17.57 -10.83
CA VAL A 162 34.77 17.69 -9.47
C VAL A 162 33.90 16.97 -8.44
N LEU A 163 32.57 16.96 -8.60
CA LEU A 163 31.66 16.14 -7.79
C LEU A 163 31.89 14.64 -8.00
N GLN A 164 32.11 14.22 -9.24
CA GLN A 164 32.36 12.81 -9.58
C GLN A 164 33.76 12.34 -9.13
N GLU A 165 34.76 13.23 -9.12
CA GLU A 165 36.10 12.94 -8.57
C GLU A 165 36.15 13.07 -7.02
N GLY A 166 35.18 13.78 -6.41
CA GLY A 166 35.08 13.97 -4.95
C GLY A 166 34.33 12.87 -4.20
N GLU A 167 33.58 12.02 -4.89
CA GLU A 167 32.75 10.96 -4.28
C GLU A 167 33.55 9.70 -3.86
N ILE A 168 34.88 9.71 -4.03
CA ILE A 168 35.79 8.70 -3.45
C ILE A 168 36.76 9.38 -2.49
N SER A 169 36.23 9.96 -1.41
CA SER A 169 37.01 10.21 -0.19
C SER A 169 36.07 10.35 1.00
N ASP A 170 35.97 9.26 1.78
CA ASP A 170 35.40 9.24 3.12
C ASP A 170 36.17 10.17 4.06
N GLN A 171 35.91 11.48 4.04
CA GLN A 171 36.21 12.37 5.17
C GLN A 171 35.13 13.44 5.32
N ALA A 172 34.31 13.27 6.36
CA ALA A 172 33.32 14.22 6.79
C ALA A 172 33.96 15.57 7.21
N THR A 173 33.85 16.59 6.37
CA THR A 173 34.02 17.98 6.78
C THR A 173 32.66 18.65 6.89
N PHE A 174 32.15 18.70 8.11
CA PHE A 174 30.97 19.49 8.48
C PHE A 174 31.34 20.99 8.45
N VAL A 175 31.09 21.66 7.34
CA VAL A 175 31.11 23.12 7.27
C VAL A 175 29.67 23.62 7.49
N LYS A 176 29.42 24.22 8.65
CA LYS A 176 28.17 24.95 8.88
C LYS A 176 28.19 26.23 8.04
N GLU A 177 27.54 26.19 6.88
CA GLU A 177 27.15 27.42 6.18
C GLU A 177 26.01 28.09 6.96
N ALA A 178 26.32 29.22 7.59
CA ALA A 178 25.31 30.08 8.17
C ALA A 178 24.50 30.71 7.02
N ARG A 179 23.29 30.18 6.76
CA ARG A 179 22.37 30.74 5.76
C ARG A 179 22.05 32.20 6.08
N ASP A 180 22.07 33.03 5.05
CA ASP A 180 21.77 34.46 5.12
C ASP A 180 20.33 34.67 5.63
N PRO A 181 20.12 35.39 6.75
CA PRO A 181 18.79 35.57 7.35
C PRO A 181 17.78 36.22 6.40
N VAL A 182 18.22 36.94 5.37
CA VAL A 182 17.34 37.61 4.42
C VAL A 182 16.67 36.60 3.46
N GLU A 183 17.36 35.54 3.05
CA GLU A 183 16.80 34.51 2.17
C GLU A 183 15.78 33.62 2.89
N LEU A 184 16.02 33.37 4.18
CA LEU A 184 15.14 32.59 5.03
C LEU A 184 13.80 33.32 5.26
N ILE A 185 13.84 34.64 5.45
CA ILE A 185 12.61 35.46 5.57
C ILE A 185 11.87 35.51 4.23
N ARG A 186 12.57 35.64 3.10
CA ARG A 186 11.93 35.73 1.78
C ARG A 186 11.20 34.44 1.38
N THR A 187 11.68 33.29 1.83
CA THR A 187 11.06 31.97 1.57
C THR A 187 9.96 31.62 2.55
N LEU A 188 10.09 32.00 3.84
CA LEU A 188 9.07 31.70 4.85
C LEU A 188 7.78 32.50 4.70
N VAL A 189 7.85 33.77 4.28
CA VAL A 189 6.67 34.64 4.19
C VAL A 189 5.54 34.09 3.29
N PRO A 190 5.79 33.62 2.05
CA PRO A 190 4.71 33.07 1.22
C PRO A 190 4.15 31.76 1.78
N ILE A 191 4.98 30.92 2.41
CA ILE A 191 4.55 29.66 3.01
C ILE A 191 3.58 29.92 4.17
N VAL A 192 3.95 30.84 5.07
CA VAL A 192 3.09 31.22 6.20
C VAL A 192 1.77 31.80 5.71
N LEU A 193 1.78 32.60 4.64
CA LEU A 193 0.56 33.15 4.04
C LEU A 193 -0.38 32.06 3.51
N ILE A 194 0.17 31.06 2.81
CA ILE A 194 -0.61 29.92 2.28
C ILE A 194 -1.23 29.12 3.42
N VAL A 195 -0.46 28.82 4.47
CA VAL A 195 -0.96 28.09 5.66
C VAL A 195 -2.10 28.86 6.33
N LEU A 196 -1.96 30.19 6.46
CA LEU A 196 -3.00 31.04 7.04
C LEU A 196 -4.30 31.05 6.23
N VAL A 197 -4.20 31.15 4.90
CA VAL A 197 -5.37 31.12 4.00
C VAL A 197 -6.05 29.76 4.02
N SER A 198 -5.28 28.67 3.94
CA SER A 198 -5.81 27.30 4.00
C SER A 198 -6.51 27.02 5.32
N GLY A 199 -5.91 27.43 6.45
CA GLY A 199 -6.52 27.29 7.77
C GLY A 199 -7.84 28.06 7.89
N LEU A 200 -7.91 29.26 7.31
CA LEU A 200 -9.13 30.07 7.32
C LEU A 200 -10.25 29.46 6.47
N LEU A 201 -9.91 28.82 5.35
CA LEU A 201 -10.87 28.09 4.51
C LEU A 201 -11.42 26.85 5.20
N ILE A 202 -10.57 26.07 5.86
CA ILE A 202 -10.99 24.89 6.65
C ILE A 202 -11.90 25.33 7.78
N PHE A 203 -11.53 26.38 8.51
CA PHE A 203 -12.36 26.93 9.57
C PHE A 203 -13.71 27.43 9.06
N ALA A 204 -13.75 28.12 7.91
CA ALA A 204 -14.99 28.54 7.28
C ALA A 204 -15.86 27.34 6.86
N ALA A 205 -15.27 26.29 6.31
CA ALA A 205 -15.98 25.06 5.93
C ALA A 205 -16.62 24.38 7.15
N ILE A 206 -15.88 24.23 8.25
CA ILE A 206 -16.37 23.61 9.49
C ILE A 206 -17.45 24.47 10.16
N ARG A 207 -17.29 25.79 10.14
CA ARG A 207 -18.18 26.73 10.84
C ARG A 207 -19.51 26.96 10.09
N TRP A 208 -19.50 26.91 8.75
CA TRP A 208 -20.63 27.33 7.91
C TRP A 208 -21.32 26.18 7.14
N LEU A 209 -20.78 24.95 7.13
CA LEU A 209 -21.57 23.79 6.72
C LEU A 209 -22.34 23.20 7.92
N PRO A 210 -23.69 23.18 7.91
CA PRO A 210 -24.47 22.38 8.85
C PRO A 210 -24.30 20.87 8.54
N PRO A 211 -24.63 19.97 9.49
CA PRO A 211 -24.29 18.55 9.36
C PRO A 211 -25.25 17.85 8.41
N LEU A 212 -24.89 17.75 7.13
CA LEU A 212 -25.65 17.01 6.11
C LEU A 212 -25.25 15.53 5.99
N PHE A 213 -24.34 15.02 6.83
CA PHE A 213 -23.74 13.68 6.64
C PHE A 213 -23.82 12.75 7.86
N ARG A 214 -24.83 12.85 8.73
CA ARG A 214 -24.91 11.98 9.94
C ARG A 214 -26.18 11.14 10.12
N ASN A 215 -27.15 11.16 9.21
CA ASN A 215 -28.49 10.61 9.53
C ASN A 215 -28.99 9.43 8.69
N THR A 216 -28.15 8.72 7.92
CA THR A 216 -28.69 7.66 7.02
C THR A 216 -28.59 6.24 7.58
N ASP A 217 -27.59 5.91 8.42
CA ASP A 217 -27.39 4.51 8.85
C ASP A 217 -28.19 4.11 10.10
N GLN A 218 -28.38 5.01 11.07
CA GLN A 218 -29.02 4.65 12.34
C GLN A 218 -30.50 4.27 12.23
N SER A 219 -31.22 4.75 11.21
CA SER A 219 -32.62 4.37 11.02
C SER A 219 -32.78 2.98 10.41
N GLU A 220 -31.82 2.57 9.57
CA GLU A 220 -31.88 1.27 8.91
C GLU A 220 -31.49 0.14 9.88
N ASP A 221 -30.48 0.39 10.71
CA ASP A 221 -30.05 -0.55 11.76
C ASP A 221 -31.13 -0.80 12.81
N ARG A 222 -31.87 0.25 13.22
CA ARG A 222 -33.01 0.11 14.14
C ARG A 222 -34.14 -0.73 13.54
N GLN A 223 -34.49 -0.50 12.27
CA GLN A 223 -35.54 -1.27 11.60
C GLN A 223 -35.16 -2.74 11.43
N ARG A 224 -33.88 -3.04 11.14
CA ARG A 224 -33.38 -4.41 11.04
C ARG A 224 -33.42 -5.13 12.39
N LEU A 225 -33.05 -4.43 13.46
CA LEU A 225 -33.08 -4.98 14.82
C LEU A 225 -34.51 -5.25 15.29
N GLU A 226 -35.44 -4.31 15.07
CA GLU A 226 -36.87 -4.50 15.37
C GLU A 226 -37.46 -5.69 14.60
N TRP A 227 -37.10 -5.86 13.33
CA TRP A 227 -37.53 -6.99 12.51
C TRP A 227 -37.01 -8.34 13.06
N LEU A 228 -35.73 -8.39 13.45
CA LEU A 228 -35.12 -9.60 14.01
C LEU A 228 -35.76 -9.99 15.34
N VAL A 229 -35.99 -9.04 16.24
CA VAL A 229 -36.64 -9.30 17.53
C VAL A 229 -38.07 -9.83 17.31
N SER A 230 -38.86 -9.17 16.46
CA SER A 230 -40.23 -9.63 16.14
C SER A 230 -40.25 -11.02 15.49
N ARG A 231 -39.25 -11.33 14.66
CA ARG A 231 -39.11 -12.65 14.04
C ARG A 231 -38.79 -13.73 15.07
N LEU A 232 -37.92 -13.44 16.02
CA LEU A 232 -37.57 -14.35 17.12
C LEU A 232 -38.76 -14.57 18.07
N GLU A 233 -39.54 -13.53 18.39
CA GLU A 233 -40.77 -13.66 19.20
C GLU A 233 -41.79 -14.60 18.54
N THR A 234 -41.92 -14.53 17.21
CA THR A 234 -42.81 -15.42 16.45
C THR A 234 -42.34 -16.87 16.47
N MET A 235 -41.02 -17.10 16.53
CA MET A 235 -40.42 -18.43 16.53
C MET A 235 -40.35 -19.04 17.94
N ALA A 236 -40.23 -18.21 18.98
CA ALA A 236 -40.24 -18.62 20.38
C ALA A 236 -41.53 -19.38 20.76
N ALA A 237 -42.65 -19.09 20.10
CA ALA A 237 -43.90 -19.83 20.31
C ALA A 237 -43.81 -21.34 19.96
N ASN A 238 -42.81 -21.75 19.19
CA ASN A 238 -42.64 -23.14 18.74
C ASN A 238 -41.30 -23.77 19.19
N ASP A 239 -40.42 -23.02 19.85
CA ASP A 239 -39.08 -23.48 20.23
C ASP A 239 -38.67 -22.92 21.61
N PRO A 240 -38.54 -23.79 22.65
CA PRO A 240 -38.21 -23.36 24.01
C PRO A 240 -36.80 -22.79 24.15
N ASP A 241 -35.87 -23.15 23.27
CA ASP A 241 -34.49 -22.62 23.33
C ASP A 241 -34.45 -21.15 22.88
N ILE A 242 -35.32 -20.78 21.93
CA ILE A 242 -35.47 -19.40 21.45
C ILE A 242 -36.16 -18.53 22.52
N GLU A 243 -37.13 -19.08 23.25
CA GLU A 243 -37.79 -18.39 24.36
C GLU A 243 -36.79 -18.01 25.47
N GLN A 244 -35.86 -18.91 25.79
CA GLN A 244 -34.81 -18.64 26.78
C GLN A 244 -33.90 -17.50 26.34
N ILE A 245 -33.43 -17.51 25.09
CA ILE A 245 -32.57 -16.45 24.52
C ILE A 245 -33.28 -15.10 24.53
N LEU A 246 -34.58 -15.08 24.20
CA LEU A 246 -35.37 -13.85 24.18
C LEU A 246 -35.56 -13.27 25.59
N SER A 247 -35.75 -14.15 26.59
CA SER A 247 -35.87 -13.75 28.00
C SER A 247 -34.56 -13.17 28.55
N ASP A 248 -33.41 -13.79 28.23
CA ASP A 248 -32.08 -13.29 28.62
C ASP A 248 -31.78 -11.93 27.97
N TYR A 249 -32.20 -11.75 26.71
CA TYR A 249 -32.06 -10.49 26.00
C TYR A 249 -32.89 -9.36 26.64
N GLN A 250 -34.19 -9.60 26.90
CA GLN A 250 -35.08 -8.61 27.52
C GLN A 250 -34.67 -8.26 28.95
N GLN A 251 -34.13 -9.23 29.71
CA GLN A 251 -33.60 -8.98 31.05
C GLN A 251 -32.36 -8.08 31.03
N ARG A 252 -31.52 -8.21 30.00
CA ARG A 252 -30.26 -7.47 29.87
C ARG A 252 -30.43 -6.08 29.24
N PHE A 253 -31.46 -5.92 28.42
CA PHE A 253 -31.79 -4.67 27.73
C PHE A 253 -33.27 -4.31 27.93
N PRO A 254 -33.67 -3.92 29.15
CA PRO A 254 -35.04 -3.49 29.40
C PRO A 254 -35.34 -2.20 28.62
N ASP A 255 -36.48 -2.15 27.93
CA ASP A 255 -36.92 -0.97 27.19
C ASP A 255 -37.06 0.24 28.13
N GLU A 256 -36.20 1.24 27.92
CA GLU A 256 -36.19 2.50 28.68
C GLU A 256 -37.33 3.43 28.21
N SER A 257 -38.58 2.96 28.27
CA SER A 257 -39.77 3.75 27.94
C SER A 257 -41.01 3.39 28.75
N VAL A 258 -40.89 3.29 30.07
CA VAL A 258 -42.05 3.45 30.97
C VAL A 258 -41.67 4.32 32.17
N PRO A 259 -42.34 5.45 32.42
CA PRO A 259 -42.12 6.25 33.62
C PRO A 259 -42.58 5.47 34.84
N ALA A 260 -41.68 5.33 35.81
CA ALA A 260 -41.95 4.81 37.14
C ALA A 260 -42.94 5.71 37.88
N ASP A 261 -43.91 5.09 38.56
CA ASP A 261 -44.40 5.55 39.86
C ASP A 261 -44.73 4.33 40.75
N PRO A 262 -44.68 4.48 42.08
CA PRO A 262 -44.17 3.45 42.99
C PRO A 262 -45.26 2.84 43.85
N ILE A 263 -45.28 1.52 44.05
CA ILE A 263 -46.13 0.91 45.09
C ILE A 263 -45.41 -0.24 45.82
N GLU A 264 -45.07 0.07 47.07
CA GLU A 264 -45.20 -0.70 48.31
C GLU A 264 -44.55 -2.08 48.46
N THR A 265 -43.48 -2.06 49.29
CA THR A 265 -43.32 -2.86 50.51
C THR A 265 -44.50 -3.78 50.86
N THR A 266 -44.28 -5.09 50.86
CA THR A 266 -44.80 -5.99 51.90
C THR A 266 -43.89 -7.21 52.06
N VAL A 267 -43.34 -7.36 53.26
CA VAL A 267 -42.77 -8.61 53.80
C VAL A 267 -43.93 -9.43 54.37
N PRO A 268 -43.92 -10.77 54.27
CA PRO A 268 -43.96 -11.55 55.52
C PRO A 268 -43.15 -12.87 55.43
N VAL A 269 -42.31 -13.19 56.42
CA VAL A 269 -42.57 -13.94 57.68
C VAL A 269 -41.98 -15.36 57.63
N GLN A 270 -41.10 -15.54 58.60
CA GLN A 270 -40.43 -16.69 59.17
C GLN A 270 -41.34 -17.90 59.44
N THR A 271 -40.88 -19.12 59.16
CA THR A 271 -41.28 -20.33 59.91
C THR A 271 -40.21 -21.43 59.80
N THR A 272 -39.48 -21.65 60.91
CA THR A 272 -38.85 -22.93 61.36
C THR A 272 -39.98 -23.84 61.91
N PRO A 273 -39.84 -25.14 62.31
CA PRO A 273 -38.70 -26.08 62.47
C PRO A 273 -39.10 -27.54 62.03
N PRO A 274 -38.60 -28.70 62.56
CA PRO A 274 -37.48 -28.96 63.47
C PRO A 274 -36.50 -30.09 63.07
N GLU A 275 -35.35 -29.94 63.73
CA GLU A 275 -34.29 -30.89 64.03
C GLU A 275 -34.80 -32.19 64.67
N THR A 276 -34.31 -33.35 64.20
CA THR A 276 -34.43 -34.63 64.93
C THR A 276 -33.06 -35.27 65.03
N THR A 277 -32.62 -35.39 66.28
CA THR A 277 -31.41 -36.01 66.78
C THR A 277 -31.44 -37.54 66.58
N SER A 278 -30.31 -38.15 66.22
CA SER A 278 -30.08 -39.60 66.33
C SER A 278 -28.60 -39.91 66.64
N PRO A 279 -28.30 -40.99 67.39
CA PRO A 279 -27.07 -41.18 68.19
C PRO A 279 -25.86 -41.73 67.41
N PRO A 280 -24.63 -41.68 67.97
CA PRO A 280 -23.39 -42.01 67.26
C PRO A 280 -23.21 -43.52 67.16
N THR A 281 -22.96 -44.02 65.95
CA THR A 281 -22.49 -45.39 65.71
C THR A 281 -21.07 -45.36 65.15
N ALA A 282 -20.24 -46.18 65.77
CA ALA A 282 -18.81 -46.43 65.58
C ALA A 282 -18.21 -46.10 64.20
N THR A 283 -17.15 -45.30 64.27
CA THR A 283 -16.09 -45.11 63.26
C THR A 283 -15.52 -46.44 62.74
N PRO A 284 -15.59 -46.72 61.43
CA PRO A 284 -14.58 -47.49 60.75
C PRO A 284 -13.46 -46.55 60.25
N ALA A 285 -12.23 -47.07 60.26
CA ALA A 285 -11.00 -46.37 59.89
C ALA A 285 -11.07 -45.66 58.53
N PRO A 286 -10.37 -44.52 58.34
CA PRO A 286 -10.31 -43.87 57.04
C PRO A 286 -9.58 -44.78 56.04
N THR A 287 -10.32 -45.33 55.09
CA THR A 287 -9.76 -45.80 53.83
C THR A 287 -9.13 -44.58 53.16
N SER A 288 -7.82 -44.62 52.98
CA SER A 288 -7.08 -43.61 52.20
C SER A 288 -7.63 -43.60 50.77
N THR A 289 -8.52 -42.65 50.48
CA THR A 289 -8.84 -42.28 49.10
C THR A 289 -7.52 -41.88 48.44
N PRO A 290 -7.11 -42.55 47.34
CA PRO A 290 -5.94 -42.08 46.60
C PRO A 290 -6.22 -40.64 46.17
N ALA A 291 -5.30 -39.74 46.48
CA ALA A 291 -5.35 -38.37 45.99
C ALA A 291 -5.59 -38.40 44.47
N PRO A 292 -6.48 -37.56 43.92
CA PRO A 292 -6.64 -37.48 42.48
C PRO A 292 -5.27 -37.18 41.89
N THR A 293 -4.76 -38.12 41.08
CA THR A 293 -3.58 -37.89 40.26
C THR A 293 -3.80 -36.56 39.55
N PRO A 294 -2.91 -35.56 39.68
CA PRO A 294 -3.08 -34.31 38.97
C PRO A 294 -3.24 -34.64 37.49
N SER A 295 -4.36 -34.18 36.91
CA SER A 295 -4.59 -34.27 35.47
C SER A 295 -3.36 -33.67 34.79
N PRO A 296 -2.75 -34.35 33.80
CA PRO A 296 -1.55 -33.81 33.16
C PRO A 296 -1.88 -32.42 32.63
N THR A 297 -1.09 -31.43 33.05
CA THR A 297 -1.15 -30.09 32.47
C THR A 297 -0.92 -30.25 30.98
N PRO A 298 -1.85 -29.81 30.12
CA PRO A 298 -1.69 -29.95 28.68
C PRO A 298 -0.41 -29.21 28.24
N ASP A 299 0.35 -29.86 27.38
CA ASP A 299 1.58 -29.31 26.80
C ASP A 299 1.22 -28.02 26.03
N PRO A 300 1.84 -26.86 26.34
CA PRO A 300 1.59 -25.61 25.63
C PRO A 300 1.65 -25.74 24.10
N ALA A 301 2.54 -26.59 23.57
CA ALA A 301 2.63 -26.82 22.12
C ALA A 301 1.38 -27.51 21.56
N GLN A 302 0.78 -28.43 22.32
CA GLN A 302 -0.46 -29.09 21.93
C GLN A 302 -1.67 -28.14 22.01
N ILE A 303 -1.64 -27.17 22.94
CA ILE A 303 -2.66 -26.13 23.03
C ILE A 303 -2.60 -25.25 21.78
N SER A 304 -1.42 -24.72 21.42
CA SER A 304 -1.27 -23.89 20.21
C SER A 304 -1.66 -24.64 18.93
N LEU A 305 -1.35 -25.94 18.83
CA LEU A 305 -1.77 -26.75 17.68
C LEU A 305 -3.29 -26.93 17.62
N ALA A 306 -3.96 -27.09 18.77
CA ALA A 306 -5.42 -27.19 18.83
C ALA A 306 -6.09 -25.85 18.47
N GLU A 307 -5.59 -24.74 19.03
CA GLU A 307 -6.08 -23.38 18.73
C GLU A 307 -5.91 -23.04 17.25
N ALA A 308 -4.77 -23.38 16.64
CA ALA A 308 -4.57 -23.19 15.20
C ALA A 308 -5.60 -23.96 14.35
N ALA A 309 -6.00 -25.16 14.79
CA ALA A 309 -7.02 -25.94 14.09
C ALA A 309 -8.41 -25.31 14.22
N GLU A 310 -8.73 -24.72 15.37
CA GLU A 310 -9.96 -23.97 15.59
C GLU A 310 -10.03 -22.70 14.72
N TRP A 311 -8.90 -21.98 14.59
CA TRP A 311 -8.80 -20.82 13.71
C TRP A 311 -8.99 -21.17 12.24
N LEU A 312 -8.37 -22.27 11.77
CA LEU A 312 -8.59 -22.76 10.41
C LEU A 312 -10.07 -23.14 10.19
N GLN A 313 -10.73 -23.75 11.18
CA GLN A 313 -12.15 -24.05 11.07
C GLN A 313 -13.01 -22.79 11.06
N THR A 314 -12.65 -21.78 11.85
CA THR A 314 -13.30 -20.46 11.85
C THR A 314 -13.20 -19.83 10.46
N ALA A 315 -12.00 -19.82 9.86
CA ALA A 315 -11.79 -19.31 8.52
C ALA A 315 -12.61 -20.04 7.44
N ARG A 316 -12.83 -21.35 7.58
CA ARG A 316 -13.66 -22.15 6.67
C ARG A 316 -15.15 -21.87 6.81
N ASN A 317 -15.59 -21.55 8.02
CA ASN A 317 -16.99 -21.24 8.31
C ASN A 317 -17.35 -19.80 7.92
N GLU A 318 -16.35 -18.92 7.80
CA GLU A 318 -16.53 -17.53 7.39
C GLU A 318 -16.74 -17.43 5.87
N THR A 319 -17.99 -17.17 5.46
CA THR A 319 -18.36 -17.07 4.04
C THR A 319 -18.65 -15.64 3.57
N GLY A 320 -18.65 -14.67 4.48
CA GLY A 320 -19.13 -13.30 4.21
C GLY A 320 -18.04 -12.23 4.18
N SER A 321 -16.92 -12.45 4.86
CA SER A 321 -15.85 -11.46 5.00
C SER A 321 -14.49 -12.06 4.68
N LEU A 322 -13.90 -11.62 3.56
CA LEU A 322 -12.51 -11.96 3.20
C LEU A 322 -11.51 -11.50 4.27
N GLU A 323 -11.79 -10.37 4.91
CA GLU A 323 -10.97 -9.83 6.01
C GLU A 323 -10.97 -10.77 7.22
N ALA A 324 -12.15 -11.18 7.68
CA ALA A 324 -12.26 -12.05 8.85
C ALA A 324 -11.69 -13.46 8.56
N GLN A 325 -11.89 -13.96 7.33
CA GLN A 325 -11.28 -15.20 6.89
C GLN A 325 -9.74 -15.11 6.89
N ALA A 326 -9.17 -14.03 6.37
CA ALA A 326 -7.74 -13.82 6.34
C ALA A 326 -7.13 -13.62 7.73
N ASP A 327 -7.79 -12.84 8.59
CA ASP A 327 -7.37 -12.64 9.98
C ASP A 327 -7.28 -13.98 10.72
N ALA A 328 -8.31 -14.82 10.60
CA ALA A 328 -8.31 -16.15 11.20
C ALA A 328 -7.18 -17.06 10.66
N LEU A 329 -6.89 -17.01 9.36
CA LEU A 329 -5.79 -17.79 8.77
C LEU A 329 -4.41 -17.28 9.19
N LEU A 330 -4.24 -15.96 9.35
CA LEU A 330 -3.01 -15.37 9.87
C LEU A 330 -2.77 -15.77 11.33
N GLU A 331 -3.79 -15.73 12.18
CA GLU A 331 -3.68 -16.19 13.57
C GLU A 331 -3.30 -17.69 13.63
N ALA A 332 -3.93 -18.53 12.80
CA ALA A 332 -3.55 -19.94 12.68
C ALA A 332 -2.07 -20.09 12.25
N ARG A 333 -1.63 -19.30 11.27
CA ARG A 333 -0.25 -19.31 10.78
C ARG A 333 0.76 -18.92 11.88
N THR A 334 0.48 -17.87 12.64
CA THR A 334 1.33 -17.39 13.73
C THR A 334 1.49 -18.45 14.82
N LEU A 335 0.39 -19.09 15.25
CA LEU A 335 0.44 -20.18 16.23
C LEU A 335 1.26 -21.38 15.77
N LEU A 336 1.33 -21.61 14.46
CA LEU A 336 2.05 -22.72 13.86
C LEU A 336 3.52 -22.43 13.58
N GLN A 337 3.99 -21.17 13.63
CA GLN A 337 5.31 -20.79 13.11
C GLN A 337 6.46 -21.56 13.78
N ASP A 338 6.41 -21.73 15.11
CA ASP A 338 7.50 -22.31 15.90
C ASP A 338 7.25 -23.77 16.32
N LEU A 339 6.17 -24.40 15.85
CA LEU A 339 5.84 -25.78 16.24
C LEU A 339 6.63 -26.81 15.41
N PRO A 340 7.09 -27.92 16.03
CA PRO A 340 7.76 -29.00 15.31
C PRO A 340 6.78 -29.76 14.41
N ASP A 341 7.23 -30.13 13.21
CA ASP A 341 6.41 -30.72 12.13
C ASP A 341 5.69 -32.02 12.54
N ASP A 342 6.32 -32.81 13.41
CA ASP A 342 5.86 -34.12 13.88
C ASP A 342 4.91 -34.04 15.08
N LEU A 343 4.66 -32.83 15.62
CA LEU A 343 3.70 -32.63 16.70
C LEU A 343 2.30 -33.02 16.23
N THR A 344 1.67 -33.92 16.97
CA THR A 344 0.34 -34.48 16.69
C THR A 344 -0.60 -34.21 17.86
N LEU A 345 -1.87 -33.98 17.56
CA LEU A 345 -2.90 -33.92 18.60
C LEU A 345 -3.24 -35.34 19.06
N PRO A 346 -3.46 -35.59 20.37
CA PRO A 346 -3.83 -36.91 20.86
C PRO A 346 -5.14 -37.48 20.26
N SER A 347 -6.00 -36.59 19.77
CA SER A 347 -7.35 -36.88 19.28
C SER A 347 -7.48 -36.88 17.76
N SER A 348 -6.42 -36.61 17.00
CA SER A 348 -6.45 -36.64 15.53
C SER A 348 -5.11 -37.04 14.93
N ASP A 349 -5.14 -37.68 13.75
CA ASP A 349 -3.92 -37.98 12.98
C ASP A 349 -3.32 -36.73 12.29
N VAL A 350 -3.81 -35.53 12.62
CA VAL A 350 -3.36 -34.26 12.03
C VAL A 350 -2.14 -33.77 12.80
N ASN A 351 -1.05 -33.53 12.07
CA ASN A 351 0.18 -32.95 12.61
C ASN A 351 0.34 -31.47 12.20
N ALA A 352 1.23 -30.76 12.90
CA ALA A 352 1.51 -29.34 12.64
C ALA A 352 1.92 -29.07 11.19
N ALA A 353 2.69 -29.95 10.56
CA ALA A 353 3.08 -29.83 9.15
C ALA A 353 1.87 -29.86 8.19
N THR A 354 0.90 -30.74 8.45
CA THR A 354 -0.32 -30.84 7.65
C THR A 354 -1.20 -29.63 7.84
N LEU A 355 -1.35 -29.16 9.10
CA LEU A 355 -2.14 -27.98 9.38
C LEU A 355 -1.54 -26.72 8.75
N ARG A 356 -0.22 -26.55 8.80
CA ARG A 356 0.48 -25.45 8.09
C ARG A 356 0.16 -25.46 6.60
N ARG A 357 0.23 -26.63 5.96
CA ARG A 357 -0.09 -26.76 4.54
C ARG A 357 -1.55 -26.40 4.26
N GLU A 358 -2.49 -26.85 5.08
CA GLU A 358 -3.91 -26.52 4.90
C GLU A 358 -4.19 -25.03 5.08
N VAL A 359 -3.50 -24.36 6.01
CA VAL A 359 -3.60 -22.91 6.20
C VAL A 359 -3.07 -22.17 4.97
N GLU A 360 -1.89 -22.54 4.46
CA GLU A 360 -1.31 -21.91 3.27
C GLU A 360 -2.14 -22.18 2.00
N ASP A 361 -2.67 -23.40 1.84
CA ASP A 361 -3.56 -23.76 0.72
C ASP A 361 -4.88 -22.96 0.76
N ALA A 362 -5.39 -22.66 1.96
CA ALA A 362 -6.59 -21.83 2.14
C ALA A 362 -6.30 -20.33 1.90
N LEU A 363 -5.10 -19.87 2.23
CA LEU A 363 -4.64 -18.50 2.04
C LEU A 363 -4.38 -18.17 0.56
N ALA A 364 -3.67 -19.06 -0.15
CA ALA A 364 -3.22 -18.86 -1.53
C ALA A 364 -4.27 -18.28 -2.51
N PRO A 365 -5.54 -18.76 -2.55
CA PRO A 365 -6.53 -18.22 -3.50
C PRO A 365 -7.05 -16.83 -3.14
N ILE A 366 -6.92 -16.38 -1.90
CA ILE A 366 -7.46 -15.09 -1.43
C ILE A 366 -6.37 -14.04 -1.18
N THR A 367 -5.08 -14.43 -1.17
CA THR A 367 -3.95 -13.56 -0.82
C THR A 367 -3.96 -12.24 -1.58
N ASP A 368 -4.05 -12.25 -2.92
CA ASP A 368 -4.00 -11.02 -3.73
C ASP A 368 -5.12 -10.03 -3.35
N ASP A 369 -6.35 -10.53 -3.19
CA ASP A 369 -7.52 -9.70 -2.87
C ASP A 369 -7.43 -9.13 -1.44
N VAL A 370 -6.96 -9.93 -0.50
CA VAL A 370 -6.78 -9.54 0.92
C VAL A 370 -5.64 -8.54 1.08
N VAL A 371 -4.52 -8.73 0.39
CA VAL A 371 -3.41 -7.76 0.38
C VAL A 371 -3.87 -6.41 -0.15
N ASP A 372 -4.63 -6.39 -1.25
CA ASP A 372 -5.20 -5.16 -1.79
C ASP A 372 -6.21 -4.51 -0.82
N LEU A 373 -7.02 -5.31 -0.11
CA LEU A 373 -7.96 -4.86 0.90
C LEU A 373 -7.27 -4.19 2.09
N TYR A 374 -6.33 -4.86 2.75
CA TYR A 374 -5.60 -4.29 3.89
C TYR A 374 -4.81 -3.05 3.47
N ARG A 375 -4.20 -3.06 2.27
CA ARG A 375 -3.51 -1.88 1.75
C ARG A 375 -4.46 -0.69 1.61
N GLU A 376 -5.68 -0.90 1.14
CA GLU A 376 -6.68 0.16 1.00
C GLU A 376 -7.10 0.72 2.36
N GLN A 377 -7.38 -0.15 3.33
CA GLN A 377 -7.71 0.24 4.70
C GLN A 377 -6.57 1.04 5.35
N GLY A 378 -5.34 0.53 5.27
CA GLY A 378 -4.15 1.20 5.75
C GLY A 378 -3.94 2.56 5.07
N ARG A 379 -4.20 2.66 3.77
CA ARG A 379 -4.06 3.92 3.00
C ARG A 379 -5.03 5.00 3.47
N VAL A 380 -6.28 4.64 3.78
CA VAL A 380 -7.27 5.58 4.28
C VAL A 380 -6.78 6.23 5.59
N LEU A 381 -6.29 5.41 6.52
CA LEU A 381 -5.75 5.86 7.82
C LEU A 381 -4.43 6.65 7.65
N PHE A 382 -3.56 6.20 6.76
CA PHE A 382 -2.30 6.89 6.44
C PHE A 382 -2.56 8.31 5.93
N ASN A 383 -3.52 8.48 5.03
CA ASN A 383 -3.89 9.79 4.48
C ASN A 383 -4.52 10.72 5.52
N GLN A 384 -5.07 10.16 6.61
CA GLN A 384 -5.56 10.90 7.77
C GLN A 384 -4.45 11.23 8.79
N ALA A 385 -3.20 10.83 8.49
CA ALA A 385 -2.05 10.90 9.39
C ALA A 385 -2.22 10.09 10.69
N ASP A 386 -3.12 9.10 10.69
CA ASP A 386 -3.25 8.13 11.77
C ASP A 386 -2.33 6.93 11.51
N TYR A 387 -1.03 7.17 11.71
CA TYR A 387 0.01 6.19 11.40
C TYR A 387 0.00 4.99 12.36
N GLU A 388 -0.47 5.20 13.60
CA GLU A 388 -0.59 4.14 14.60
C GLU A 388 -1.66 3.13 14.20
N ALA A 389 -2.83 3.60 13.73
CA ALA A 389 -3.87 2.72 13.22
C ALA A 389 -3.58 2.18 11.80
N SER A 390 -2.84 2.92 10.99
CA SER A 390 -2.50 2.52 9.60
C SER A 390 -1.50 1.36 9.55
N LEU A 391 -0.47 1.40 10.39
CA LEU A 391 0.64 0.45 10.35
C LEU A 391 0.22 -1.03 10.43
N PRO A 392 -0.67 -1.46 11.34
CA PRO A 392 -1.09 -2.86 11.44
C PRO A 392 -1.63 -3.44 10.12
N TYR A 393 -2.39 -2.64 9.35
CA TYR A 393 -2.93 -3.09 8.06
C TYR A 393 -1.83 -3.33 7.03
N TYR A 394 -0.85 -2.43 6.95
CA TYR A 394 0.28 -2.62 6.05
C TYR A 394 1.17 -3.80 6.48
N LEU A 395 1.32 -4.04 7.78
CA LEU A 395 2.04 -5.21 8.29
C LEU A 395 1.34 -6.53 7.94
N LYS A 396 0.01 -6.62 8.12
CA LYS A 396 -0.77 -7.79 7.68
C LYS A 396 -0.62 -8.04 6.17
N ALA A 397 -0.74 -6.98 5.36
CA ALA A 397 -0.54 -7.07 3.92
C ALA A 397 0.89 -7.54 3.57
N PHE A 398 1.91 -7.05 4.27
CA PHE A 398 3.30 -7.43 4.06
C PHE A 398 3.59 -8.88 4.48
N GLU A 399 3.00 -9.36 5.57
CA GLU A 399 3.17 -10.74 6.05
C GLU A 399 2.58 -11.78 5.09
N LEU A 400 1.48 -11.43 4.44
CA LEU A 400 0.83 -12.26 3.43
C LEU A 400 1.66 -12.39 2.16
N ASP A 401 2.29 -11.29 1.72
CA ASP A 401 3.06 -11.30 0.49
C ASP A 401 4.28 -10.35 0.57
N PRO A 402 5.38 -10.78 1.24
CA PRO A 402 6.56 -9.95 1.45
C PRO A 402 7.31 -9.60 0.17
N ASP A 403 7.25 -10.49 -0.84
CA ASP A 403 7.95 -10.33 -2.11
C ASP A 403 7.16 -9.48 -3.11
N ASN A 404 5.88 -9.24 -2.85
CA ASN A 404 5.01 -8.48 -3.72
C ASN A 404 5.05 -6.99 -3.40
N TYR A 405 5.93 -6.32 -4.12
CA TYR A 405 6.04 -4.86 -4.11
C TYR A 405 4.82 -4.13 -4.74
N ARG A 406 3.74 -4.84 -5.13
CA ARG A 406 2.56 -4.19 -5.73
C ARG A 406 1.90 -3.22 -4.74
N GLY A 407 1.67 -2.00 -5.21
CA GLY A 407 1.02 -0.95 -4.43
C GLY A 407 1.86 -0.36 -3.30
N GLY A 408 3.14 -0.74 -3.18
CA GLY A 408 4.07 -0.11 -2.24
C GLY A 408 3.83 -0.48 -0.77
N VAL A 409 3.33 -1.68 -0.46
CA VAL A 409 3.05 -2.11 0.92
C VAL A 409 4.29 -1.95 1.82
N ALA A 410 5.44 -2.49 1.42
CA ALA A 410 6.71 -2.32 2.15
C ALA A 410 7.06 -0.83 2.33
N TYR A 411 6.96 -0.04 1.26
CA TYR A 411 7.18 1.41 1.34
C TYR A 411 6.29 2.08 2.39
N TYR A 412 5.01 1.73 2.47
CA TYR A 412 4.09 2.28 3.47
C TYR A 412 4.35 1.75 4.88
N CYS A 413 4.81 0.51 5.07
CA CYS A 413 5.33 0.04 6.36
C CYS A 413 6.47 0.94 6.84
N GLY A 414 7.51 1.10 6.01
CA GLY A 414 8.66 1.93 6.31
C GLY A 414 8.27 3.39 6.57
N ARG A 415 7.34 3.92 5.77
CA ARG A 415 6.85 5.29 5.92
C ARG A 415 6.06 5.50 7.21
N ASN A 416 5.16 4.59 7.58
CA ASN A 416 4.47 4.64 8.86
C ASN A 416 5.46 4.64 10.03
N TYR A 417 6.45 3.74 10.04
CA TYR A 417 7.47 3.72 11.07
C TYR A 417 8.29 5.02 11.13
N GLN A 418 8.63 5.63 10.00
CA GLN A 418 9.32 6.93 9.96
C GLN A 418 8.48 8.04 10.59
N GLU A 419 7.19 8.13 10.24
CA GLU A 419 6.29 9.16 10.78
C GLU A 419 6.03 8.96 12.29
N LEU A 420 6.07 7.72 12.77
CA LEU A 420 6.03 7.38 14.20
C LEU A 420 7.38 7.60 14.93
N GLY A 421 8.45 7.96 14.21
CA GLY A 421 9.81 8.15 14.77
C GLY A 421 10.54 6.84 15.10
N LEU A 422 10.03 5.70 14.62
CA LEU A 422 10.55 4.35 14.85
C LEU A 422 11.53 3.92 13.74
N PHE A 423 12.56 4.73 13.47
CA PHE A 423 13.46 4.56 12.32
C PHE A 423 14.18 3.20 12.25
N ALA A 424 14.47 2.58 13.39
CA ALA A 424 15.10 1.26 13.42
C ALA A 424 14.19 0.17 12.85
N GLN A 425 12.88 0.27 13.10
CA GLN A 425 11.86 -0.65 12.61
C GLN A 425 11.47 -0.37 11.16
N ALA A 426 11.73 0.85 10.66
CA ALA A 426 11.53 1.20 9.26
C ALA A 426 12.53 0.51 8.32
N ARG A 427 13.78 0.28 8.76
CA ARG A 427 14.89 -0.20 7.93
C ARG A 427 14.66 -1.48 7.10
N PRO A 428 13.98 -2.54 7.59
CA PRO A 428 13.74 -3.74 6.81
C PRO A 428 12.69 -3.57 5.69
N TYR A 429 11.98 -2.44 5.66
CA TYR A 429 10.95 -2.11 4.67
C TYR A 429 11.40 -0.94 3.78
#